data_AF-A0A1V3WD28-F1
#
_entry.id   AF-A0A1V3WD28-F1
#
_cell.length_a   1.000
_cell.length_b   1.000
_cell.length_c   1.000
_cell.angle_alpha   90.00
_cell.angle_beta   90.00
_cell.angle_gamma   90.00
#
_symmetry.space_group_name_H-M   'P 1'
#
loop_
_entity.id
_entity.type
_entity.pdbx_description
1 polymer ?
#
loop_
_entity_poly.entity_id
_entity_poly.type
_entity_poly.pdbx_seq_one_letter_code
_entity_poly.pdbx_strand_id
1 'polypeptide(L)'
;MTAVSTRLVRLLNMVPYFQANPRITRAEAATDLGVSAKQLEEDLNQLWMCGLPGYYPGDLIDFEFSGDTIEVTFSAGIDRPLKLTSPEATGLLVALRALADIPGVVDPRAARSAIAKISAAAGAAGPPARFRPPTNRHRPSTRRRRRCAPRCATNGR
;
A
#
# COMPACT_ATOMS: atom_id res chain seq x y z
N MET A 1 9.31 2.61 -22.24
CA MET A 1 9.27 2.04 -20.87
C MET A 1 9.56 0.56 -20.98
N THR A 2 10.34 -0.02 -20.07
CA THR A 2 10.56 -1.47 -20.05
C THR A 2 9.37 -2.17 -19.38
N ALA A 3 9.23 -3.48 -19.58
CA ALA A 3 8.19 -4.28 -18.92
C ALA A 3 8.26 -4.15 -17.39
N VAL A 4 9.48 -4.10 -16.83
CA VAL A 4 9.73 -3.91 -15.38
C VAL A 4 9.22 -2.55 -14.90
N SER A 5 9.51 -1.46 -15.63
CA SER A 5 9.01 -0.13 -15.25
C SER A 5 7.49 -0.05 -15.29
N THR A 6 6.86 -0.72 -16.26
CA THR A 6 5.39 -0.76 -16.39
C THR A 6 4.75 -1.49 -15.21
N ARG A 7 5.32 -2.64 -14.82
CA ARG A 7 4.88 -3.40 -13.65
C ARG A 7 5.05 -2.62 -12.35
N LEU A 8 6.19 -1.93 -12.16
CA LEU A 8 6.42 -1.10 -10.98
C LEU A 8 5.38 0.03 -10.85
N VAL A 9 5.11 0.75 -11.94
CA VAL A 9 4.09 1.82 -11.94
C VAL A 9 2.72 1.26 -11.56
N ARG A 10 2.35 0.08 -12.07
CA ARG A 10 1.11 -0.59 -11.69
C ARG A 10 1.08 -0.94 -10.20
N LEU A 11 2.13 -1.58 -9.67
CA LEU A 11 2.22 -1.93 -8.24
C LEU A 11 2.05 -0.70 -7.34
N LEU A 12 2.69 0.43 -7.69
CA LEU A 12 2.56 1.69 -6.95
C LEU A 12 1.13 2.27 -7.01
N ASN A 13 0.37 1.98 -8.07
CA ASN A 13 -0.99 2.46 -8.26
C ASN A 13 -2.07 1.52 -7.72
N MET A 14 -1.76 0.25 -7.45
CA MET A 14 -2.76 -0.75 -7.04
C MET A 14 -3.40 -0.43 -5.69
N VAL A 15 -2.61 -0.10 -4.67
CA VAL A 15 -3.14 0.22 -3.34
C VAL A 15 -4.09 1.44 -3.38
N PRO A 16 -3.69 2.60 -3.93
CA PRO A 16 -4.62 3.73 -4.03
C PRO A 16 -5.83 3.44 -4.94
N TYR A 17 -5.67 2.60 -5.97
CA TYR A 17 -6.79 2.15 -6.80
C TYR A 17 -7.83 1.34 -6.01
N PHE A 18 -7.40 0.35 -5.21
CA PHE A 18 -8.33 -0.45 -4.41
C PHE A 18 -8.96 0.34 -3.25
N GLN A 19 -8.27 1.34 -2.71
CA GLN A 19 -8.87 2.27 -1.75
C GLN A 19 -9.93 3.18 -2.38
N ALA A 20 -9.74 3.59 -3.64
CA ALA A 20 -10.73 4.35 -4.39
C ALA A 20 -11.93 3.50 -4.84
N ASN A 21 -11.75 2.18 -4.96
CA ASN A 21 -12.79 1.23 -5.38
C ASN A 21 -12.98 0.09 -4.37
N PRO A 22 -13.56 0.35 -3.18
CA PRO A 22 -13.71 -0.67 -2.14
C PRO A 22 -14.63 -1.81 -2.60
N ARG A 23 -14.20 -3.05 -2.33
CA ARG A 23 -14.94 -4.29 -2.68
C ARG A 23 -15.19 -4.47 -4.18
N ILE A 24 -14.30 -3.94 -5.01
CA ILE A 24 -14.29 -4.24 -6.45
C ILE A 24 -13.98 -5.71 -6.70
N THR A 25 -14.54 -6.28 -7.76
CA THR A 25 -14.25 -7.67 -8.13
C THR A 25 -12.85 -7.80 -8.73
N ARG A 26 -12.25 -8.98 -8.61
CA ARG A 26 -10.97 -9.31 -9.28
C ARG A 26 -11.02 -9.08 -10.79
N ALA A 27 -12.15 -9.38 -11.44
CA ALA A 27 -12.31 -9.26 -12.88
C ALA A 27 -12.33 -7.80 -13.36
N GLU A 28 -13.06 -6.94 -12.66
CA GLU A 28 -13.08 -5.50 -12.93
C GLU A 28 -11.70 -4.88 -12.66
N ALA A 29 -11.10 -5.20 -11.51
CA ALA A 29 -9.76 -4.71 -11.17
C ALA A 29 -8.69 -5.11 -12.19
N ALA A 30 -8.72 -6.36 -12.68
CA ALA A 30 -7.81 -6.82 -13.73
C ALA A 30 -7.99 -6.02 -15.03
N THR A 31 -9.24 -5.72 -15.39
CA THR A 31 -9.58 -4.94 -16.60
C THR A 31 -9.08 -3.51 -16.48
N ASP A 32 -9.38 -2.84 -15.36
CA ASP A 32 -9.04 -1.43 -15.12
C ASP A 32 -7.52 -1.22 -14.99
N LEU A 33 -6.81 -2.19 -14.42
CA LEU A 33 -5.35 -2.18 -14.30
C LEU A 33 -4.65 -2.70 -15.57
N GLY A 34 -5.41 -3.16 -16.58
CA GLY A 34 -4.90 -3.63 -17.86
C GLY A 34 -4.05 -4.90 -17.76
N VAL A 35 -4.42 -5.83 -16.87
CA VAL A 35 -3.67 -7.07 -16.62
C VAL A 35 -4.54 -8.31 -16.66
N SER A 36 -3.91 -9.48 -16.80
CA SER A 36 -4.61 -10.75 -16.60
C SER A 36 -4.90 -10.98 -15.12
N ALA A 37 -5.92 -11.80 -14.83
CA ALA A 37 -6.23 -12.21 -13.46
C ALA A 37 -5.03 -12.88 -12.76
N LYS A 38 -4.25 -13.67 -13.51
CA LYS A 38 -3.02 -14.29 -12.99
C LYS A 38 -1.99 -13.23 -12.57
N GLN A 39 -1.77 -12.21 -13.42
CA GLN A 39 -0.81 -11.16 -13.10
C GLN A 39 -1.30 -10.30 -11.92
N LEU A 40 -2.61 -10.07 -11.81
CA LEU A 40 -3.22 -9.38 -10.69
C LEU A 40 -2.92 -10.12 -9.38
N GLU A 41 -3.14 -11.43 -9.33
CA GLU A 41 -2.86 -12.27 -8.17
C GLU A 41 -1.36 -12.26 -7.81
N GLU A 42 -0.46 -12.36 -8.80
CA GLU A 42 0.99 -12.25 -8.56
C GLU A 42 1.38 -10.88 -7.96
N ASP A 43 0.78 -9.80 -8.46
CA ASP A 43 1.07 -8.45 -7.99
C ASP A 43 0.49 -8.22 -6.57
N LEU A 44 -0.71 -8.74 -6.27
CA LEU A 44 -1.28 -8.73 -4.92
C LEU A 44 -0.42 -9.51 -3.93
N ASN A 45 0.03 -10.71 -4.30
CA ASN A 45 0.92 -11.53 -3.46
C ASN A 45 2.25 -10.81 -3.19
N GLN A 46 2.79 -10.07 -4.15
CA GLN A 46 4.00 -9.29 -3.94
C GLN A 46 3.73 -8.10 -2.99
N LEU A 47 2.62 -7.39 -3.18
CA LEU A 47 2.26 -6.26 -2.32
C LEU A 47 2.05 -6.70 -0.86
N TRP A 48 1.47 -7.88 -0.63
CA TRP A 48 1.32 -8.47 0.71
C TRP A 48 2.65 -8.58 1.47
N MET A 49 3.78 -8.71 0.78
CA MET A 49 5.11 -8.84 1.39
C MET A 49 5.80 -7.48 1.62
N CYS A 50 5.17 -6.37 1.26
CA CYS A 50 5.70 -5.02 1.39
C CYS A 50 5.14 -4.35 2.65
N GLY A 51 5.92 -3.53 3.35
CA GLY A 51 5.45 -2.95 4.60
C GLY A 51 6.41 -1.95 5.27
N LEU A 52 6.08 -1.61 6.51
CA LEU A 52 6.88 -0.76 7.38
C LEU A 52 8.16 -1.49 7.84
N PRO A 53 9.24 -0.74 8.13
CA PRO A 53 10.47 -1.32 8.65
C PRO A 53 10.23 -1.99 10.02
N GLY A 54 10.71 -3.21 10.17
CA GLY A 54 10.54 -4.02 11.39
C GLY A 54 9.83 -5.36 11.14
N TYR A 55 9.00 -5.43 10.09
CA TYR A 55 8.28 -6.64 9.68
C TYR A 55 7.48 -7.30 10.82
N TYR A 56 6.94 -6.51 11.74
CA TYR A 56 6.10 -7.04 12.82
C TYR A 56 4.69 -7.39 12.28
N PRO A 57 3.93 -8.22 13.03
CA PRO A 57 2.53 -8.44 12.69
C PRO A 57 1.76 -7.11 12.56
N GLY A 58 1.17 -6.86 11.40
CA GLY A 58 0.45 -5.62 11.09
C GLY A 58 1.28 -4.51 10.43
N ASP A 59 2.56 -4.75 10.13
CA ASP A 59 3.40 -3.78 9.41
C ASP A 59 3.33 -3.92 7.88
N LEU A 60 2.79 -5.04 7.38
CA LEU A 60 2.69 -5.36 5.96
C LEU A 60 1.38 -4.86 5.37
N ILE A 61 1.40 -4.45 4.09
CA ILE A 61 0.20 -4.13 3.32
C ILE A 61 -0.76 -5.32 3.42
N ASP A 62 -2.00 -5.03 3.77
CA ASP A 62 -3.00 -6.04 4.08
C ASP A 62 -4.28 -5.82 3.26
N PHE A 63 -4.84 -6.94 2.83
CA PHE A 63 -6.03 -7.00 1.99
C PHE A 63 -7.03 -7.98 2.59
N GLU A 64 -8.31 -7.58 2.62
CA GLU A 64 -9.42 -8.47 2.92
C GLU A 64 -10.03 -8.97 1.61
N PHE A 65 -10.24 -10.29 1.53
CA PHE A 65 -10.90 -10.94 0.41
C PHE A 65 -12.24 -11.51 0.85
N SER A 66 -13.33 -11.06 0.23
CA SER A 66 -14.68 -11.59 0.48
C SER A 66 -15.31 -12.05 -0.82
N GLY A 67 -15.39 -13.38 -1.01
CA GLY A 67 -15.74 -13.97 -2.30
C GLY A 67 -14.73 -13.56 -3.37
N ASP A 68 -15.21 -12.87 -4.40
CA ASP A 68 -14.42 -12.35 -5.52
C ASP A 68 -13.96 -10.90 -5.35
N THR A 69 -14.34 -10.25 -4.24
CA THR A 69 -14.04 -8.83 -3.98
C THR A 69 -12.76 -8.62 -3.17
N ILE A 70 -12.13 -7.46 -3.38
CA ILE A 70 -10.88 -7.04 -2.73
C ILE A 70 -11.11 -5.73 -1.98
N GLU A 71 -10.61 -5.64 -0.75
CA GLU A 71 -10.59 -4.42 0.06
C GLU A 71 -9.22 -4.24 0.74
N VAL A 72 -8.68 -3.02 0.75
CA VAL A 72 -7.41 -2.72 1.45
C VAL A 72 -7.70 -2.45 2.92
N THR A 73 -7.13 -3.25 3.83
CA THR A 73 -7.26 -3.05 5.28
C THR A 73 -6.12 -2.23 5.85
N PHE A 74 -4.92 -2.30 5.26
CA PHE A 74 -3.77 -1.49 5.64
C PHE A 74 -2.84 -1.20 4.45
N SER A 75 -2.52 0.08 4.21
CA SER A 75 -1.76 0.52 3.03
C SER A 75 -0.25 0.61 3.22
N ALA A 76 0.25 0.48 4.44
CA ALA A 76 1.64 0.76 4.83
C ALA A 76 2.20 2.11 4.33
N GLY A 77 1.34 3.09 4.04
CA GLY A 77 1.73 4.42 3.57
C GLY A 77 2.00 4.55 2.06
N ILE A 78 1.69 3.53 1.25
CA ILE A 78 1.78 3.57 -0.23
C ILE A 78 0.64 4.40 -0.86
N ASP A 79 -0.36 4.79 -0.08
CA ASP A 79 -1.52 5.61 -0.47
C ASP A 79 -1.22 7.10 -0.65
N ARG A 80 0.02 7.53 -0.40
CA ARG A 80 0.43 8.94 -0.45
C ARG A 80 1.76 9.11 -1.19
N PRO A 81 2.03 10.31 -1.75
CA PRO A 81 3.32 10.59 -2.39
C PRO A 81 4.50 10.30 -1.45
N LEU A 82 5.61 9.81 -2.02
CA LEU A 82 6.84 9.51 -1.30
C LEU A 82 7.35 10.75 -0.56
N LYS A 83 7.53 10.63 0.77
CA LYS A 83 8.13 11.67 1.61
C LYS A 83 9.38 11.12 2.28
N LEU A 84 10.54 11.54 1.79
CA LEU A 84 11.82 11.18 2.38
C LEU A 84 12.15 12.15 3.52
N THR A 85 12.68 11.60 4.61
CA THR A 85 13.37 12.40 5.63
C THR A 85 14.72 12.89 5.11
N SER A 86 15.29 13.91 5.74
CA SER A 86 16.61 14.44 5.34
C SER A 86 17.72 13.37 5.36
N PRO A 87 17.81 12.48 6.36
CA PRO A 87 18.79 11.39 6.34
C PRO A 87 18.56 10.38 5.20
N GLU A 88 17.32 9.97 4.94
CA GLU A 88 16.99 9.02 3.87
C GLU A 88 17.32 9.61 2.48
N ALA A 89 16.94 10.87 2.25
CA ALA A 89 17.25 11.57 1.01
C ALA A 89 18.77 11.68 0.81
N THR A 90 19.50 12.03 1.87
CA THR A 90 20.97 12.13 1.82
C THR A 90 21.61 10.78 1.49
N GLY A 91 21.19 9.72 2.18
CA GLY A 91 21.69 8.37 1.94
C GLY A 91 21.44 7.91 0.50
N LEU A 92 20.23 8.16 -0.03
CA LEU A 92 19.88 7.79 -1.40
C LEU A 92 20.69 8.58 -2.44
N LEU A 93 20.91 9.88 -2.20
CA LEU A 93 21.73 10.72 -3.10
C LEU A 93 23.20 10.28 -3.13
N VAL A 94 23.78 9.90 -1.99
CA VAL A 94 25.16 9.39 -1.92
C VAL A 94 25.26 8.05 -2.67
N ALA A 95 24.33 7.13 -2.42
CA ALA A 95 24.30 5.84 -3.10
C ALA A 95 24.15 5.97 -4.62
N LEU A 96 23.24 6.84 -5.09
CA LEU A 96 23.04 7.07 -6.53
C LEU A 96 24.26 7.67 -7.22
N ARG A 97 24.99 8.57 -6.56
CA ARG A 97 26.25 9.11 -7.10
C ARG A 97 27.30 8.03 -7.21
N ALA A 98 27.49 7.23 -6.15
CA ALA A 98 28.42 6.11 -6.18
C ALA A 98 28.09 5.10 -7.29
N LEU A 99 26.81 4.77 -7.50
CA LEU A 99 26.39 3.88 -8.59
C LEU A 99 26.62 4.49 -9.98
N ALA A 100 26.43 5.79 -10.14
CA ALA A 100 26.61 6.48 -11.43
C ALA A 100 28.07 6.49 -11.91
N ASP A 101 29.03 6.38 -10.98
CA ASP A 101 30.46 6.38 -11.27
C ASP A 101 31.00 4.97 -11.62
N ILE A 102 30.20 3.91 -11.44
CA ILE A 102 30.61 2.54 -11.78
C ILE A 102 30.10 2.18 -13.18
N PRO A 103 30.99 1.98 -14.17
CA PRO A 103 30.59 1.63 -15.53
C PRO A 103 29.80 0.31 -15.57
N GLY A 104 28.69 0.30 -16.31
CA GLY A 104 27.89 -0.91 -16.55
C GLY A 104 26.91 -1.30 -15.44
N VAL A 105 26.90 -0.60 -14.29
CA VAL A 105 25.99 -0.93 -13.18
C VAL A 105 24.61 -0.28 -13.35
N VAL A 106 24.55 0.97 -13.81
CA VAL A 106 23.31 1.70 -14.10
C VAL A 106 23.43 2.52 -15.38
N ASP A 107 22.31 2.88 -15.98
CA ASP A 107 22.27 3.95 -16.98
C ASP A 107 22.61 5.30 -16.30
N PRO A 108 23.73 5.96 -16.66
CA PRO A 108 24.13 7.23 -16.06
C PRO A 108 23.07 8.33 -16.26
N ARG A 109 22.29 8.29 -17.33
CA ARG A 109 21.21 9.28 -17.57
C ARG A 109 20.07 9.07 -16.58
N ALA A 110 19.67 7.82 -16.34
CA ALA A 110 18.65 7.48 -15.35
C ALA A 110 19.09 7.86 -13.93
N ALA A 111 20.34 7.57 -13.57
CA ALA A 111 20.90 7.93 -12.26
C ALA A 111 20.91 9.45 -12.04
N ARG A 112 21.38 10.24 -13.02
CA ARG A 112 21.34 11.71 -12.95
C ARG A 112 19.91 12.26 -12.86
N SER A 113 18.97 11.67 -13.59
CA SER A 113 17.55 12.06 -13.50
C SER A 113 16.98 11.80 -12.10
N ALA A 114 17.29 10.64 -11.51
CA ALA A 114 16.86 10.31 -10.14
C ALA A 114 17.46 11.28 -9.12
N ILE A 115 18.77 11.57 -9.19
CA ILE A 115 19.46 12.54 -8.34
C ILE A 115 18.77 13.90 -8.39
N ALA A 116 18.44 14.39 -9.58
CA ALA A 116 17.76 15.68 -9.75
C ALA A 116 16.38 15.70 -9.10
N LYS A 117 15.57 14.65 -9.30
CA LYS A 117 14.22 14.53 -8.72
C LYS A 117 14.25 14.47 -7.19
N ILE A 118 15.16 13.68 -6.63
CA ILE A 118 15.28 13.51 -5.18
C ILE A 118 15.81 14.78 -4.53
N SER A 119 16.80 15.45 -5.15
CA SER A 119 17.34 16.72 -4.63
C SER A 119 16.27 17.81 -4.60
N ALA A 120 15.46 17.91 -5.65
CA ALA A 120 14.34 18.84 -5.69
C ALA A 120 13.29 18.54 -4.61
N ALA A 121 12.94 17.27 -4.41
CA ALA A 121 11.98 16.86 -3.39
C ALA A 121 12.49 17.09 -1.96
N ALA A 122 13.79 16.85 -1.71
CA ALA A 122 14.40 17.04 -0.40
C ALA A 122 14.50 18.52 0.00
N GLY A 123 14.71 19.42 -0.98
CA GLY A 123 14.72 20.88 -0.74
C GLY A 123 13.34 21.47 -0.47
N ALA A 124 12.27 20.78 -0.87
CA ALA A 124 10.87 21.21 -0.66
C ALA A 124 10.22 20.62 0.61
N ALA A 125 10.85 19.63 1.25
CA ALA A 125 10.29 18.94 2.40
C ALA A 125 10.50 19.74 3.70
N GLY A 126 9.40 20.24 4.30
CA GLY A 126 9.40 20.83 5.65
C GLY A 126 9.67 19.81 6.77
N PRO A 127 9.68 20.24 8.05
CA PRO A 127 10.07 19.41 9.19
C PRO A 127 9.33 18.05 9.24
N PRO A 128 10.00 16.96 9.64
CA PRO A 128 9.42 15.63 9.58
C PRO A 128 8.21 15.49 10.52
N ALA A 129 7.13 14.91 10.01
CA ALA A 129 6.04 14.41 10.85
C ALA A 129 6.55 13.18 11.61
N ARG A 130 6.49 13.22 12.95
CA ARG A 130 6.89 12.09 13.79
C ARG A 130 6.02 10.87 13.47
N PHE A 131 6.67 9.74 13.24
CA PHE A 131 6.01 8.44 13.16
C PHE A 131 5.21 8.20 14.44
N ARG A 132 3.90 8.00 14.31
CA ARG A 132 3.01 7.64 15.43
C ARG A 132 2.52 6.22 15.17
N PRO A 133 2.88 5.24 16.03
CA PRO A 133 2.49 3.85 15.81
C PRO A 133 0.96 3.73 15.84
N PRO A 134 0.38 2.88 14.99
CA PRO A 134 -1.05 2.59 15.02
C PRO A 134 -1.40 1.91 16.35
N THR A 135 -2.26 2.54 17.15
CA THR A 135 -2.83 1.88 18.33
C THR A 135 -3.86 0.87 17.84
N ASN A 136 -3.58 -0.42 17.97
CA ASN A 136 -4.53 -1.51 17.70
C ASN A 136 -5.74 -1.40 18.65
N ARG A 137 -6.75 -0.60 18.28
CA ARG A 137 -8.07 -0.66 18.91
C ARG A 137 -8.85 -1.75 18.18
N HIS A 138 -8.61 -2.98 18.57
CA HIS A 138 -9.60 -4.05 18.38
C HIS A 138 -10.94 -3.55 18.92
N ARG A 139 -11.86 -3.22 18.01
CA ARG A 139 -13.24 -2.93 18.34
C ARG A 139 -13.93 -4.28 18.46
N PRO A 140 -14.23 -4.78 19.68
CA PRO A 140 -14.93 -6.05 19.78
C PRO A 140 -16.29 -5.90 19.09
N SER A 141 -16.56 -6.79 18.14
CA SER A 141 -17.88 -6.92 17.52
C SER A 141 -18.85 -7.37 18.61
N THR A 142 -19.62 -6.42 19.13
CA THR A 142 -20.72 -6.75 20.05
C THR A 142 -21.79 -7.47 19.24
N ARG A 143 -21.67 -8.80 19.20
CA ARG A 143 -22.69 -9.72 18.73
C ARG A 143 -23.90 -9.56 19.64
N ARG A 144 -24.81 -8.65 19.25
CA ARG A 144 -26.08 -8.37 19.91
C ARG A 144 -26.93 -9.65 19.83
N ARG A 145 -26.78 -10.54 20.82
CA ARG A 145 -27.67 -11.68 21.02
C ARG A 145 -29.07 -11.12 21.23
N ARG A 146 -29.91 -11.17 20.19
CA ARG A 146 -31.36 -10.98 20.32
C ARG A 146 -31.86 -12.10 21.24
N ARG A 147 -32.14 -11.77 22.50
CA ARG A 147 -32.92 -12.63 23.40
C ARG A 147 -34.33 -12.72 22.81
N CYS A 148 -34.71 -13.90 22.33
CA CYS A 148 -36.12 -14.25 22.19
C CYS A 148 -36.76 -14.20 23.58
N ALA A 149 -37.82 -13.40 23.72
CA ALA A 149 -38.74 -13.46 24.86
C ALA A 149 -40.00 -14.22 24.41
N PRO A 150 -40.46 -15.24 25.15
CA PRO A 150 -41.80 -15.77 24.93
C PRO A 150 -42.82 -14.81 25.56
N ARG A 151 -43.71 -14.25 24.74
CA ARG A 151 -44.90 -13.55 25.25
C ARG A 151 -45.93 -14.60 25.66
N CYS A 152 -46.10 -14.80 26.97
CA CYS A 152 -47.31 -15.39 27.52
C CYS A 152 -48.49 -14.45 27.23
N ALA A 153 -49.49 -14.99 26.53
CA ALA A 153 -50.78 -14.35 26.35
C ALA A 153 -51.54 -14.37 27.69
N THR A 154 -51.88 -13.19 28.18
CA THR A 154 -52.88 -13.00 29.24
C THR A 154 -54.27 -13.16 28.63
N ASN A 155 -55.02 -14.14 29.13
CA ASN A 155 -56.38 -14.45 28.73
C ASN A 155 -57.34 -13.36 29.25
N GLY A 156 -58.14 -12.79 28.34
CA GLY A 156 -59.26 -11.91 28.65
C GLY A 156 -60.53 -12.73 28.94
N ARG A 157 -61.46 -12.08 29.64
CA ARG A 157 -62.77 -12.56 30.07
C ARG A 157 -63.65 -13.11 28.95
#